data_AF-A0A3M1U026-F1
#
_entry.id   AF-A0A3M1U026-F1
#
_cell.length_a   1.000
_cell.length_b   1.000
_cell.length_c   1.000
_cell.angle_alpha   90.00
_cell.angle_beta   90.00
_cell.angle_gamma   90.00
#
_symmetry.space_group_name_H-M   'P 1'
#
loop_
_entity.id
_entity.type
_entity.pdbx_description
1 polymer ?
#
loop_
_entity_poly.entity_id
_entity_poly.type
_entity_poly.pdbx_seq_one_letter_code
_entity_poly.pdbx_strand_id
1 'polypeptide(L)'
;MIIHNIMKVKTIILSFVAVIGLSALAMACSKPKVPEAVKRAFAQKFPTAQHVRWDEEEEGEFEAEFKMDGHEASASFQADGTWLETEMEVEVNDLPQAVKLAVSDQFANFEVEEAEQIETPNWARAYEVKLENEAQKVEVEAVFDAQGTLLKKKVEQGEDEEHEENQH
;
A
#
# COMPACT_ATOMS: atom_id res chain seq x y z
N MET A 1 15.05 -10.93 17.81
CA MET A 1 14.49 -9.64 17.37
C MET A 1 14.10 -9.85 15.93
N ILE A 2 12.87 -10.28 15.69
CA ILE A 2 12.38 -10.65 14.36
C ILE A 2 12.03 -9.34 13.67
N ILE A 3 12.87 -8.98 12.70
CA ILE A 3 12.58 -7.90 11.76
C ILE A 3 11.49 -8.49 10.88
N HIS A 4 10.23 -8.15 11.16
CA HIS A 4 9.15 -8.50 10.24
C HIS A 4 9.42 -7.69 8.98
N ASN A 5 9.57 -8.41 7.88
CA ASN A 5 9.79 -7.89 6.56
C ASN A 5 8.50 -7.13 6.20
N ILE A 6 8.49 -5.80 6.36
CA ILE A 6 7.27 -5.01 6.16
C ILE A 6 6.95 -5.02 4.66
N MET A 7 5.74 -5.49 4.34
CA MET A 7 5.10 -5.61 3.05
C MET A 7 5.66 -4.63 2.01
N LYS A 8 6.02 -5.19 0.86
CA LYS A 8 6.27 -4.41 -0.34
C LYS A 8 5.12 -4.63 -1.31
N VAL A 9 4.68 -3.51 -1.85
CA VAL A 9 3.98 -3.27 -3.11
C VAL A 9 2.51 -3.68 -3.22
N LYS A 10 1.64 -2.76 -2.82
CA LYS A 10 0.37 -2.55 -3.53
C LYS A 10 0.62 -1.75 -4.79
N THR A 11 1.16 -2.41 -5.81
CA THR A 11 1.24 -1.83 -7.16
C THR A 11 -0.14 -1.93 -7.81
N ILE A 12 -0.98 -0.90 -7.68
CA ILE A 12 -2.12 -0.71 -8.61
C ILE A 12 -1.67 0.28 -9.70
N ILE A 13 -0.84 -0.20 -10.64
CA ILE A 13 -0.55 0.52 -11.89
C ILE A 13 -1.71 0.27 -12.84
N LEU A 14 -2.59 1.27 -13.01
CA LEU A 14 -3.67 1.25 -14.00
C LEU A 14 -3.15 1.75 -15.36
N SER A 15 -2.24 1.00 -15.98
CA SER A 15 -1.75 1.30 -17.34
C SER A 15 -2.73 0.79 -18.40
N PHE A 16 -3.35 1.72 -19.13
CA PHE A 16 -4.28 1.47 -20.22
C PHE A 16 -3.52 0.99 -21.48
N VAL A 17 -3.28 -0.33 -21.61
CA VAL A 17 -2.87 -0.93 -22.88
C VAL A 17 -3.98 -1.83 -23.41
N ALA A 18 -4.63 -1.35 -24.46
CA ALA A 18 -5.66 -2.07 -25.16
C ALA A 18 -5.03 -3.05 -26.20
N VAL A 19 -5.37 -4.35 -26.05
CA VAL A 19 -5.99 -5.21 -27.09
C VAL A 19 -4.98 -5.82 -28.12
N ILE A 20 -4.77 -7.13 -28.38
CA ILE A 20 -5.54 -8.42 -28.27
C ILE A 20 -4.58 -9.63 -28.37
N GLY A 21 -4.87 -10.72 -27.63
CA GLY A 21 -4.42 -12.07 -27.95
C GLY A 21 -5.20 -13.14 -27.17
N LEU A 22 -6.10 -13.86 -27.85
CA LEU A 22 -7.07 -14.81 -27.29
C LEU A 22 -6.45 -16.14 -26.83
N SER A 23 -6.42 -16.40 -25.52
CA SER A 23 -6.44 -17.77 -24.97
C SER A 23 -7.11 -17.78 -23.59
N ALA A 24 -8.38 -18.22 -23.58
CA ALA A 24 -9.15 -18.40 -22.35
C ALA A 24 -8.73 -19.70 -21.64
N LEU A 25 -7.74 -19.62 -20.75
CA LEU A 25 -7.70 -20.49 -19.57
C LEU A 25 -8.34 -19.70 -18.42
N ALA A 26 -9.62 -19.96 -18.15
CA ALA A 26 -10.25 -19.48 -16.93
C ALA A 26 -9.63 -20.24 -15.74
N MET A 27 -8.47 -19.80 -15.26
CA MET A 27 -8.01 -20.13 -13.91
C MET A 27 -9.00 -19.47 -12.96
N ALA A 28 -9.88 -20.27 -12.36
CA ALA A 28 -10.71 -19.81 -11.28
C ALA A 28 -9.78 -19.40 -10.13
N CYS A 29 -9.53 -18.09 -9.97
CA CYS A 29 -8.89 -17.56 -8.77
C CYS A 29 -9.78 -17.95 -7.59
N SER A 30 -9.33 -18.93 -6.80
CA SER A 30 -9.98 -19.27 -5.54
C SER A 30 -9.75 -18.13 -4.57
N LYS A 31 -10.82 -17.45 -4.15
CA LYS A 31 -10.74 -16.42 -3.10
C LYS A 31 -10.09 -17.01 -1.84
N PRO A 32 -9.21 -16.27 -1.14
CA PRO A 32 -8.56 -16.78 0.04
C PRO A 32 -9.59 -17.13 1.11
N LYS A 33 -9.34 -18.23 1.82
CA LYS A 33 -10.21 -18.68 2.90
C LYS A 33 -9.82 -17.94 4.18
N VAL A 34 -10.35 -16.74 4.34
CA VAL A 34 -10.07 -15.90 5.53
C VAL A 34 -10.55 -16.59 6.82
N PRO A 35 -9.71 -16.72 7.85
CA PRO A 35 -10.08 -17.28 9.15
C PRO A 35 -11.20 -16.49 9.85
N GLU A 36 -12.04 -17.19 10.61
CA GLU A 36 -13.12 -16.55 11.39
C GLU A 36 -12.59 -15.63 12.51
N ALA A 37 -11.36 -15.88 12.99
CA ALA A 37 -10.72 -15.00 13.95
C ALA A 37 -10.39 -13.62 13.34
N VAL A 38 -9.86 -13.62 12.12
CA VAL A 38 -9.59 -12.42 11.31
C VAL A 38 -10.87 -11.64 11.03
N LYS A 39 -11.91 -12.30 10.49
CA LYS A 39 -13.20 -11.64 10.20
C LYS A 39 -13.81 -11.00 11.45
N ARG A 40 -13.73 -11.68 12.60
CA ARG A 40 -14.23 -11.17 13.87
C ARG A 40 -13.42 -9.96 14.35
N ALA A 41 -12.09 -10.02 14.29
CA ALA A 41 -11.22 -8.91 14.67
C ALA A 41 -11.48 -7.68 13.79
N PHE A 42 -11.56 -7.87 12.47
CA PHE A 42 -11.93 -6.84 11.51
C PHE A 42 -13.28 -6.20 11.84
N ALA A 43 -14.34 -6.99 11.98
CA ALA A 43 -15.68 -6.47 12.26
C ALA A 43 -15.78 -5.73 13.61
N GLN A 44 -14.93 -6.09 14.58
CA GLN A 44 -14.83 -5.40 15.86
C GLN A 44 -14.11 -4.05 15.73
N LYS A 45 -13.03 -3.98 14.96
CA LYS A 45 -12.24 -2.74 14.77
C LYS A 45 -12.92 -1.77 13.80
N PHE A 46 -13.60 -2.27 12.77
CA PHE A 46 -14.22 -1.48 11.70
C PHE A 46 -15.72 -1.78 11.53
N PRO A 47 -16.56 -1.43 12.52
CA PRO A 47 -17.99 -1.77 12.50
C PRO A 47 -18.78 -1.06 11.40
N THR A 48 -18.21 -0.01 10.79
CA THR A 48 -18.84 0.81 9.74
C THR A 48 -18.23 0.56 8.35
N ALA A 49 -17.29 -0.38 8.21
CA ALA A 49 -16.65 -0.70 6.95
C ALA A 49 -17.66 -1.16 5.89
N GLN A 50 -17.43 -0.72 4.65
CA GLN A 50 -18.26 -1.03 3.48
C GLN A 50 -17.40 -1.65 2.39
N HIS A 51 -18.02 -2.38 1.47
CA HIS A 51 -17.35 -2.93 0.28
C HIS A 51 -16.11 -3.81 0.55
N VAL A 52 -16.10 -4.51 1.68
CA VAL A 52 -14.96 -5.33 2.12
C VAL A 52 -14.59 -6.42 1.11
N ARG A 53 -13.35 -6.40 0.66
CA ARG A 53 -12.66 -7.44 -0.10
C ARG A 53 -11.53 -7.99 0.74
N TRP A 54 -11.13 -9.22 0.43
CA TRP A 54 -10.14 -9.93 1.23
C TRP A 54 -9.15 -10.59 0.32
N ASP A 55 -7.88 -10.38 0.65
CA ASP A 55 -6.74 -10.99 0.01
C ASP A 55 -5.80 -11.60 1.07
N GLU A 56 -4.96 -12.54 0.66
CA GLU A 56 -3.91 -13.13 1.49
C GLU A 56 -2.58 -12.69 0.88
N GLU A 57 -2.00 -11.62 1.44
CA GLU A 57 -0.81 -10.94 0.91
C GLU A 57 0.44 -11.81 1.08
N GLU A 58 0.56 -12.45 2.24
CA GLU A 58 1.60 -13.43 2.56
C GLU A 58 0.96 -14.64 3.25
N GLU A 59 1.68 -15.76 3.31
CA GLU A 59 1.18 -16.96 3.97
C GLU A 59 0.78 -16.67 5.43
N GLY A 60 -0.53 -16.70 5.71
CA GLY A 60 -1.07 -16.43 7.04
C GLY A 60 -1.27 -14.95 7.40
N GLU A 61 -1.06 -14.03 6.46
CA GLU A 61 -1.41 -12.62 6.57
C GLU A 61 -2.58 -12.28 5.65
N PHE A 62 -3.66 -11.75 6.24
CA PHE A 62 -4.91 -11.47 5.57
C PHE A 62 -5.18 -9.98 5.58
N GLU A 63 -5.38 -9.42 4.40
CA GLU A 63 -5.70 -8.02 4.23
C GLU A 63 -7.17 -7.84 3.85
N ALA A 64 -7.82 -6.88 4.51
CA ALA A 64 -9.11 -6.38 4.09
C ALA A 64 -8.94 -5.03 3.39
N GLU A 65 -9.33 -4.94 2.12
CA GLU A 65 -9.59 -3.67 1.45
C GLU A 65 -11.06 -3.28 1.65
N PHE A 66 -11.34 -2.04 2.04
CA PHE A 66 -12.69 -1.58 2.33
C PHE A 66 -12.84 -0.07 2.14
N LYS A 67 -14.08 0.42 2.23
CA LYS A 67 -14.38 1.85 2.33
C LYS A 67 -14.84 2.20 3.74
N MET A 68 -14.31 3.28 4.29
CA MET A 68 -14.73 3.82 5.58
C MET A 68 -14.78 5.35 5.50
N ASP A 69 -15.89 5.93 5.93
CA ASP A 69 -16.13 7.38 5.88
C ASP A 69 -15.93 8.03 4.49
N GLY A 70 -16.06 7.25 3.42
CA GLY A 70 -15.91 7.70 2.03
C GLY A 70 -14.51 7.50 1.45
N HIS A 71 -13.53 7.12 2.27
CA HIS A 71 -12.14 6.90 1.88
C HIS A 71 -11.85 5.42 1.66
N GLU A 72 -10.88 5.11 0.81
CA GLU A 72 -10.35 3.76 0.66
C GLU A 72 -9.41 3.46 1.85
N ALA A 73 -9.48 2.22 2.34
CA ALA A 73 -8.73 1.78 3.50
C ALA A 73 -8.35 0.32 3.36
N SER A 74 -7.21 -0.02 3.97
CA SER A 74 -6.71 -1.38 4.09
C SER A 74 -6.53 -1.73 5.57
N ALA A 75 -6.64 -3.01 5.91
CA ALA A 75 -6.22 -3.47 7.23
C ALA A 75 -5.73 -4.91 7.19
N SER A 76 -4.50 -5.11 7.65
CA SER A 76 -3.83 -6.42 7.67
C SER A 76 -3.90 -7.08 9.04
N PHE A 77 -4.07 -8.40 9.02
CA PHE A 77 -4.22 -9.24 10.20
C PHE A 77 -3.47 -10.57 10.03
N GLN A 78 -2.88 -11.07 11.12
CA GLN A 78 -2.43 -12.46 11.15
C GLN A 78 -3.63 -13.43 11.23
N ALA A 79 -3.43 -14.69 10.85
CA ALA A 79 -4.44 -15.74 10.86
C ALA A 79 -5.21 -15.91 12.19
N ASP A 80 -4.61 -15.54 13.32
CA ASP A 80 -5.22 -15.60 14.65
C ASP A 80 -6.11 -14.37 14.99
N GLY A 81 -6.20 -13.40 14.09
CA GLY A 81 -6.92 -12.14 14.24
C GLY A 81 -6.11 -11.01 14.87
N THR A 82 -4.80 -11.18 15.07
CA THR A 82 -3.92 -10.09 15.51
C THR A 82 -3.85 -9.02 14.42
N TRP A 83 -4.26 -7.80 14.77
CA TRP A 83 -4.16 -6.63 13.90
C TRP A 83 -2.69 -6.19 13.72
N LEU A 84 -2.30 -5.96 12.47
CA LEU A 84 -0.94 -5.56 12.08
C LEU A 84 -0.88 -4.09 11.68
N GLU A 85 -1.79 -3.67 10.80
CA GLU A 85 -1.73 -2.36 10.17
C GLU A 85 -3.11 -1.90 9.70
N THR A 86 -3.29 -0.60 9.59
CA THR A 86 -4.40 0.03 8.90
C THR A 86 -3.88 1.22 8.14
N GLU A 87 -4.17 1.27 6.86
CA GLU A 87 -3.90 2.41 6.00
C GLU A 87 -5.24 3.00 5.58
N MET A 88 -5.31 4.31 5.54
CA MET A 88 -6.47 5.04 5.04
C MET A 88 -5.96 6.12 4.12
N GLU A 89 -6.47 6.13 2.89
CA GLU A 89 -6.20 7.17 1.91
C GLU A 89 -6.55 8.54 2.50
N VAL A 90 -5.63 9.48 2.36
CA VAL A 90 -5.84 10.89 2.71
C VAL A 90 -5.43 11.80 1.56
N GLU A 91 -6.16 12.89 1.41
CA GLU A 91 -5.77 13.92 0.46
C GLU A 91 -4.41 14.51 0.85
N VAL A 92 -3.51 14.70 -0.13
CA VAL A 92 -2.18 15.30 0.11
C VAL A 92 -2.29 16.66 0.82
N ASN A 93 -3.36 17.40 0.55
CA ASN A 93 -3.63 18.69 1.20
C ASN A 93 -3.92 18.57 2.69
N ASP A 94 -4.49 17.44 3.13
CA ASP A 94 -4.86 17.15 4.51
C ASP A 94 -3.69 16.60 5.34
N LEU A 95 -2.54 16.31 4.71
CA LEU A 95 -1.31 15.97 5.42
C LEU A 95 -0.90 17.10 6.39
N PRO A 96 -0.34 16.75 7.57
CA PRO A 96 0.19 17.75 8.49
C PRO A 96 1.21 18.65 7.81
N GLN A 97 1.19 19.95 8.15
CA GLN A 97 2.10 20.92 7.55
C GLN A 97 3.58 20.51 7.71
N ALA A 98 3.94 19.89 8.83
CA ALA A 98 5.30 19.43 9.08
C ALA A 98 5.71 18.28 8.14
N VAL A 99 4.79 17.36 7.81
CA VAL A 99 5.02 16.30 6.82
C VAL A 99 5.20 16.89 5.43
N LYS A 100 4.32 17.81 5.01
CA LYS A 100 4.44 18.48 3.70
C LYS A 100 5.77 19.21 3.54
N LEU A 101 6.24 19.89 4.59
CA LEU A 101 7.55 20.54 4.59
C LEU A 101 8.70 19.52 4.52
N ALA A 102 8.62 18.43 5.28
CA ALA A 102 9.63 17.37 5.26
C ALA A 102 9.74 16.70 3.88
N VAL A 103 8.60 16.44 3.24
CA VAL A 103 8.54 15.90 1.86
C VAL A 103 9.20 16.89 0.89
N SER A 104 8.78 18.15 0.91
CA SER A 104 9.33 19.18 0.01
C SER A 104 10.84 19.40 0.17
N ASP A 105 11.37 19.28 1.39
CA ASP A 105 12.79 19.48 1.68
C ASP A 105 13.64 18.27 1.27
N GLN A 106 13.17 17.06 1.57
CA GLN A 106 13.94 15.82 1.39
C GLN A 106 13.75 15.17 0.02
N PHE A 107 12.66 15.49 -0.67
CA PHE A 107 12.23 14.84 -1.92
C PHE A 107 11.86 15.87 -3.00
N ALA A 108 12.57 16.98 -3.08
CA ALA A 108 12.25 18.12 -3.97
C ALA A 108 12.11 17.80 -5.47
N ASN A 109 12.64 16.68 -5.94
CA ASN A 109 12.55 16.24 -7.34
C ASN A 109 11.58 15.07 -7.54
N PHE A 110 10.75 14.76 -6.55
CA PHE A 110 9.73 13.71 -6.61
C PHE A 110 8.34 14.36 -6.61
N GLU A 111 7.43 13.75 -7.37
CA GLU A 111 6.00 14.05 -7.33
C GLU A 111 5.33 13.17 -6.28
N VAL A 112 4.31 13.69 -5.60
CA VAL A 112 3.53 12.90 -4.62
C VAL A 112 2.39 12.24 -5.39
N GLU A 113 2.43 10.92 -5.47
CA GLU A 113 1.38 10.13 -6.13
C GLU A 113 0.20 9.88 -5.20
N GLU A 114 0.50 9.50 -3.95
CA GLU A 114 -0.50 9.08 -2.97
C GLU A 114 -0.04 9.40 -1.55
N ALA A 115 -1.01 9.57 -0.65
CA ALA A 115 -0.77 9.75 0.77
C ALA A 115 -1.78 8.95 1.59
N GLU A 116 -1.29 8.32 2.65
CA GLU A 116 -2.12 7.53 3.56
C GLU A 116 -1.83 7.89 5.01
N GLN A 117 -2.86 7.87 5.86
CA GLN A 117 -2.67 7.79 7.29
C GLN A 117 -2.48 6.32 7.67
N ILE A 118 -1.37 6.02 8.36
CA ILE A 118 -1.07 4.67 8.83
C ILE A 118 -1.21 4.57 10.34
N GLU A 119 -1.82 3.49 10.79
CA GLU A 119 -1.83 3.03 12.18
C GLU A 119 -1.19 1.64 12.27
N THR A 120 -0.26 1.47 13.21
CA THR A 120 0.35 0.18 13.55
C THR A 120 0.44 0.02 15.07
N PRO A 121 0.76 -1.17 15.62
CA PRO A 121 1.06 -1.32 17.04
C PRO A 121 2.18 -0.40 17.57
N ASN A 122 3.09 0.06 16.70
CA ASN A 122 4.20 0.95 17.07
C ASN A 122 3.87 2.43 16.82
N TRP A 123 2.98 2.72 15.88
CA TRP A 123 2.63 4.08 15.45
C TRP A 123 1.13 4.27 15.53
N ALA A 124 0.68 4.96 16.58
CA ALA A 124 -0.74 5.28 16.74
C ALA A 124 -1.28 6.23 15.64
N ARG A 125 -0.38 6.96 14.98
CA ARG A 125 -0.64 7.77 13.79
C ARG A 125 0.67 8.14 13.10
N ALA A 126 0.82 7.71 11.86
CA ALA A 126 1.90 8.10 10.94
C ALA A 126 1.29 8.44 9.57
N TYR A 127 2.12 8.91 8.65
CA TYR A 127 1.72 9.26 7.30
C TYR A 127 2.70 8.64 6.31
N GLU A 128 2.20 7.79 5.42
CA GLU A 128 2.96 7.30 4.30
C GLU A 128 2.71 8.18 3.09
N VAL A 129 3.77 8.46 2.35
CA VAL A 129 3.74 9.25 1.12
C VAL A 129 4.45 8.45 0.05
N LYS A 130 3.72 8.09 -1.01
CA LYS A 130 4.27 7.50 -2.21
C LYS A 130 4.74 8.62 -3.14
N LEU A 131 6.00 8.53 -3.54
CA LEU A 131 6.73 9.56 -4.26
C LEU A 131 7.32 8.97 -5.53
N GLU A 132 7.11 9.60 -6.68
CA GLU A 132 7.66 9.16 -7.96
C GLU A 132 8.64 10.18 -8.54
N ASN A 133 9.74 9.67 -9.10
CA ASN A 133 10.59 10.43 -10.02
C ASN A 133 10.62 9.69 -11.36
N GLU A 134 9.72 10.10 -12.26
CA GLU A 134 9.59 9.50 -13.60
C GLU A 134 10.91 9.56 -14.38
N ALA A 135 11.64 10.67 -14.28
CA ALA A 135 12.88 10.90 -15.03
C ALA A 135 13.99 9.89 -14.66
N GLN A 136 13.98 9.42 -13.42
CA GLN A 136 14.92 8.42 -12.91
C GLN A 136 14.29 7.03 -12.80
N LYS A 137 12.99 6.89 -13.11
CA LYS A 137 12.19 5.68 -12.86
C LYS A 137 12.33 5.18 -11.42
N VAL A 138 12.22 6.09 -10.45
CA VAL A 138 12.36 5.76 -9.03
C VAL A 138 11.05 6.02 -8.31
N GLU A 139 10.55 5.04 -7.59
CA GLU A 139 9.49 5.21 -6.60
C GLU A 139 10.07 5.16 -5.18
N VAL A 140 9.50 5.96 -4.28
CA VAL A 140 9.86 6.01 -2.86
C VAL A 140 8.59 5.98 -2.03
N GLU A 141 8.52 5.05 -1.09
CA GLU A 141 7.55 5.05 0.01
C GLU A 141 8.25 5.63 1.24
N ALA A 142 7.75 6.74 1.78
CA ALA A 142 8.31 7.41 2.94
C ALA A 142 7.26 7.58 4.04
N VAL A 143 7.54 7.04 5.23
CA VAL A 143 6.66 7.14 6.39
C VAL A 143 7.19 8.21 7.34
N PHE A 144 6.33 9.14 7.72
CA PHE A 144 6.63 10.23 8.66
C PHE A 144 5.73 10.18 9.88
N ASP A 145 6.25 10.63 11.03
CA ASP A 145 5.37 11.00 12.15
C ASP A 145 4.64 12.32 11.87
N ALA A 146 3.69 12.68 12.74
CA ALA A 146 2.93 13.92 12.61
C ALA A 146 3.79 15.21 12.73
N GLN A 147 5.06 15.11 13.15
CA GLN A 147 6.01 16.21 13.23
C GLN A 147 6.95 16.27 12.00
N GLY A 148 6.74 15.41 11.00
CA GLY A 148 7.56 15.35 9.80
C GLY A 148 8.90 14.63 10.00
N THR A 149 9.09 13.90 11.11
CA THR A 149 10.26 13.05 11.30
C THR A 149 10.13 11.81 10.40
N LEU A 150 11.12 11.54 9.57
CA LEU A 150 11.16 10.33 8.74
C LEU A 150 11.37 9.09 9.63
N LEU A 151 10.40 8.18 9.61
CA LEU A 151 10.40 6.93 10.37
C LEU A 151 10.91 5.75 9.54
N LYS A 152 10.47 5.66 8.29
CA LYS A 152 10.80 4.58 7.35
C LYS A 152 10.93 5.16 5.94
N LYS A 153 11.81 4.58 5.14
CA LYS A 153 11.95 4.88 3.72
C LYS A 153 12.25 3.60 2.95
N LYS A 154 11.55 3.40 1.84
CA LYS A 154 11.79 2.33 0.88
C LYS A 154 11.98 2.95 -0.50
N VAL A 155 12.88 2.39 -1.30
CA VAL A 155 13.17 2.87 -2.66
C VAL A 155 13.03 1.70 -3.60
N GLU A 156 12.30 1.90 -4.69
CA GLU A 156 12.14 0.96 -5.79
C GLU A 156 12.64 1.63 -7.07
N GLN A 157 13.46 0.92 -7.84
CA GLN A 157 13.97 1.39 -9.14
C GLN A 157 13.31 0.54 -10.22
N GLY A 158 12.73 1.18 -11.23
CA GLY A 158 12.21 0.50 -12.40
C GLY A 158 13.35 -0.19 -13.14
N GLU A 159 13.15 -1.46 -13.52
CA GLU A 159 14.07 -2.17 -14.40
C GLU A 159 14.00 -1.52 -15.80
N ASP A 160 15.17 -1.22 -16.38
CA ASP A 160 15.21 -0.85 -17.79
C ASP A 160 14.83 -2.09 -18.61
N GLU A 161 13.74 -2.02 -19.37
CA GLU A 161 13.44 -2.99 -20.41
C GLU A 161 14.57 -2.94 -21.45
N GLU A 162 15.61 -3.77 -21.29
CA GLU A 162 16.57 -4.05 -22.36
C GLU A 162 15.80 -4.73 -23.50
N HIS A 163 15.42 -3.93 -24.50
CA HIS A 163 15.01 -4.46 -25.80
C HIS A 163 16.18 -5.25 -26.39
N GLU A 164 16.11 -6.59 -26.30
CA GLU A 164 16.88 -7.48 -27.18
C GLU A 164 16.44 -7.22 -28.63
N GLU A 165 17.07 -6.23 -29.29
CA GLU A 165 17.17 -6.18 -30.74
C GLU A 165 17.94 -7.42 -31.20
N ASN A 166 17.21 -8.50 -31.50
CA ASN A 166 17.78 -9.64 -32.19
C ASN A 166 18.05 -9.22 -33.65
N GLN A 167 19.22 -8.65 -33.90
CA GLN A 167 19.75 -8.41 -35.23
C GLN A 167 20.50 -9.65 -35.73
N HIS A 168 20.03 -10.15 -36.88
CA HIS A 168 20.62 -11.09 -37.86
C HIS A 168 20.48 -12.60 -37.63
#